data_AF-A0AAQ4E154-F1
#
_entry.id   AF-A0AAQ4E154-F1
#
_cell.length_a   1.000
_cell.length_b   1.000
_cell.length_c   1.000
_cell.angle_alpha   90.00
_cell.angle_beta   90.00
_cell.angle_gamma   90.00
#
_symmetry.space_group_name_H-M   'P 1'
#
loop_
_entity.id
_entity.type
_entity.pdbx_description
1 polymer ?
#
loop_
_entity_poly.entity_id
_entity_poly.type
_entity_poly.pdbx_seq_one_letter_code
_entity_poly.pdbx_strand_id
1 'polypeptide(L)'
;MEIDDQLTLNLEKASIAAPQLRVLKGGEESMTVLYDGNEINDKLYQDGKQFATVAVEENGTIAQLKGLVGPSHRIEPLPAMERSDSGLIPHMIYEIEQMEMNDKALSFVENEKYPVFSARNGGRVPDEVVVEVFFVLDHPHYRHFKNIKDALMYICIMMNSANLRYIDVHNPRVKLMVTGAEQPSGEEYVRGTSELLADSDTLKQLKIYAGEKKSQFGNPDIVFLLSGRDVITESKGKWDKNGLGVGYVSGVCSEYFVALGEDKPGLYTGMITLTHELAHVLGAVHDGEGPYSQVSGHPGAKACPWDDGFVMSYVNKDARHQIFSPCSVRQIEYVLGRKGQQCWDVASGGYNMSTQYPGNKDIIDAICKTVYPDKQVESEM
;
A
#
# COMPACT_ATOMS: atom_id res chain seq x y z
N MET A 1 8.48 -8.20 23.80
CA MET A 1 9.82 -7.68 23.52
C MET A 1 9.95 -6.34 24.22
N GLU A 2 10.90 -6.23 25.13
CA GLU A 2 11.22 -4.96 25.79
C GLU A 2 12.12 -4.15 24.86
N ILE A 3 11.72 -2.93 24.54
CA ILE A 3 12.45 -2.02 23.64
C ILE A 3 13.26 -1.02 24.48
N ASP A 4 12.65 -0.49 25.54
CA ASP A 4 13.27 0.28 26.62
C ASP A 4 12.44 0.13 27.91
N ASP A 5 12.86 0.80 29.00
CA ASP A 5 12.22 0.75 30.32
C ASP A 5 10.73 1.19 30.31
N GLN A 6 10.26 1.86 29.25
CA GLN A 6 8.91 2.43 29.12
C GLN A 6 8.09 1.78 27.99
N LEU A 7 8.72 1.05 27.07
CA LEU A 7 8.09 0.48 25.89
C LEU A 7 8.33 -1.03 25.80
N THR A 8 7.24 -1.78 26.00
CA THR A 8 7.18 -3.23 25.75
C THR A 8 6.15 -3.53 24.68
N LEU A 9 6.58 -4.23 23.62
CA LEU A 9 5.72 -4.66 22.51
C LEU A 9 5.37 -6.15 22.61
N ASN A 10 4.10 -6.47 22.46
CA ASN A 10 3.60 -7.84 22.38
C ASN A 10 3.53 -8.26 20.92
N LEU A 11 4.69 -8.64 20.37
CA LEU A 11 4.85 -8.93 18.96
C LEU A 11 4.17 -10.25 18.56
N GLU A 12 3.30 -10.18 17.57
CA GLU A 12 2.75 -11.32 16.83
C GLU A 12 3.15 -11.23 15.35
N LYS A 13 3.12 -12.36 14.64
CA LYS A 13 3.42 -12.40 13.19
C LYS A 13 2.37 -11.60 12.42
N ALA A 14 2.83 -10.77 11.49
CA ALA A 14 1.98 -10.08 10.54
C ALA A 14 2.15 -10.68 9.14
N SER A 15 1.09 -10.63 8.33
CA SER A 15 1.13 -11.06 6.92
C SER A 15 0.43 -10.01 6.07
N ILE A 16 1.23 -9.35 5.24
CA ILE A 16 0.80 -8.20 4.42
C ILE A 16 1.22 -8.34 2.96
N ALA A 17 2.32 -9.05 2.67
CA ALA A 17 2.78 -9.29 1.31
C ALA A 17 2.06 -10.51 0.72
N ALA A 18 1.60 -10.40 -0.52
CA ALA A 18 1.14 -11.54 -1.30
C ALA A 18 2.26 -12.59 -1.44
N PRO A 19 1.93 -13.89 -1.56
CA PRO A 19 2.95 -14.94 -1.70
C PRO A 19 3.95 -14.68 -2.84
N GLN A 20 3.48 -14.06 -3.92
CA GLN A 20 4.32 -13.59 -5.02
C GLN A 20 4.17 -12.08 -5.18
N LEU A 21 5.24 -11.35 -4.91
CA LEU A 21 5.33 -9.92 -5.14
C LEU A 21 5.82 -9.65 -6.56
N ARG A 22 5.03 -8.88 -7.30
CA ARG A 22 5.34 -8.51 -8.67
C ARG A 22 6.14 -7.21 -8.72
N VAL A 23 7.36 -7.26 -9.24
CA VAL A 23 8.20 -6.07 -9.42
C VAL A 23 8.37 -5.77 -10.89
N LEU A 24 7.89 -4.60 -11.31
CA LEU A 24 8.15 -4.09 -12.64
C LEU A 24 9.42 -3.25 -12.58
N LYS A 25 10.43 -3.67 -13.34
CA LYS A 25 11.63 -2.89 -13.62
C LYS A 25 11.45 -2.28 -15.00
N GLY A 26 11.70 -0.99 -15.15
CA GLY A 26 11.73 -0.42 -16.49
C GLY A 26 13.12 -0.15 -17.04
N GLY A 27 13.11 0.18 -18.33
CA GLY A 27 14.21 0.07 -19.29
C GLY A 27 13.63 -0.11 -20.70
N GLU A 28 14.45 -0.42 -21.70
CA GLU A 28 14.00 -0.59 -23.10
C GLU A 28 12.98 -1.74 -23.29
N GLU A 29 13.03 -2.75 -22.42
CA GLU A 29 11.97 -3.76 -22.28
C GLU A 29 11.51 -3.82 -20.83
N SER A 30 10.22 -3.56 -20.59
CA SER A 30 9.62 -3.68 -19.26
C SER A 30 9.69 -5.14 -18.80
N MET A 31 10.48 -5.42 -17.77
CA MET A 31 10.63 -6.75 -17.21
C MET A 31 9.86 -6.88 -15.91
N THR A 32 9.04 -7.92 -15.81
CA THR A 32 8.41 -8.31 -14.55
C THR A 32 9.28 -9.36 -13.86
N VAL A 33 9.68 -9.09 -12.62
CA VAL A 33 10.41 -10.01 -11.74
C VAL A 33 9.50 -10.36 -10.56
N LEU A 34 9.39 -11.64 -10.24
CA LEU A 34 8.64 -12.10 -9.08
C LEU A 34 9.58 -12.29 -7.88
N TYR A 35 9.16 -11.81 -6.72
CA TYR A 35 9.83 -12.01 -5.43
C TYR A 35 8.92 -12.84 -4.52
N ASP A 36 9.51 -13.66 -3.65
CA ASP A 36 8.76 -14.39 -2.63
C ASP A 36 8.38 -13.42 -1.50
N GLY A 37 7.08 -13.13 -1.37
CA GLY A 37 6.57 -12.24 -0.33
C GLY A 37 6.65 -12.85 1.07
N ASN A 38 6.82 -14.18 1.18
CA ASN A 38 7.03 -14.81 2.48
C ASN A 38 8.36 -14.41 3.10
N GLU A 39 9.40 -14.07 2.30
CA GLU A 39 10.65 -13.49 2.84
C GLU A 39 10.39 -12.21 3.66
N ILE A 40 9.35 -11.45 3.31
CA ILE A 40 8.92 -10.25 4.05
C ILE A 40 8.05 -10.64 5.23
N ASN A 41 7.01 -11.45 5.02
CA ASN A 41 6.07 -11.87 6.08
C ASN A 41 6.78 -12.62 7.22
N ASP A 42 7.82 -13.41 6.91
CA ASP A 42 8.63 -14.11 7.91
C ASP A 42 9.45 -13.18 8.81
N LYS A 43 9.63 -11.92 8.43
CA LYS A 43 10.35 -10.92 9.22
C LYS A 43 9.42 -9.89 9.86
N LEU A 44 8.14 -9.86 9.47
CA LEU A 44 7.21 -8.81 9.86
C LEU A 44 6.40 -9.21 11.11
N TYR A 45 6.39 -8.31 12.08
CA TYR A 45 5.65 -8.46 13.32
C TYR A 45 4.84 -7.21 13.64
N GLN A 46 3.79 -7.36 14.44
CA GLN A 46 2.93 -6.27 14.85
C GLN A 46 2.55 -6.36 16.33
N ASP A 47 2.13 -5.23 16.90
CA ASP A 47 1.34 -5.17 18.12
C ASP A 47 0.15 -4.24 17.83
N GLY A 48 -1.02 -4.83 17.61
CA GLY A 48 -2.22 -4.09 17.23
C GLY A 48 -2.71 -3.10 18.28
N LYS A 49 -2.41 -3.34 19.58
CA LYS A 49 -2.81 -2.40 20.65
C LYS A 49 -1.96 -1.14 20.66
N GLN A 50 -0.70 -1.28 20.26
CA GLN A 50 0.26 -0.18 20.21
C GLN A 50 0.32 0.47 18.82
N PHE A 51 -0.41 -0.03 17.81
CA PHE A 51 -0.22 0.34 16.40
C PHE A 51 1.24 0.18 15.93
N ALA A 52 1.95 -0.80 16.49
CA ALA A 52 3.34 -1.08 16.15
C ALA A 52 3.42 -2.11 15.03
N THR A 53 4.37 -1.93 14.13
CA THR A 53 4.72 -2.88 13.07
C THR A 53 6.19 -2.77 12.76
N VAL A 54 6.93 -3.86 12.98
CA VAL A 54 8.40 -3.89 12.90
C VAL A 54 8.86 -5.07 12.07
N ALA A 55 9.88 -4.84 11.25
CA ALA A 55 10.68 -5.88 10.66
C ALA A 55 11.79 -6.27 11.64
N VAL A 56 11.92 -7.57 11.89
CA VAL A 56 12.99 -8.16 12.70
C VAL A 56 13.95 -8.87 11.74
N GLU A 57 15.20 -8.43 11.72
CA GLU A 57 16.28 -9.12 11.00
C GLU A 57 17.24 -9.76 11.99
N GLU A 58 17.35 -11.08 11.94
CA GLU A 58 18.28 -11.85 12.76
C GLU A 58 19.54 -12.17 11.95
N ASN A 59 20.71 -11.86 12.52
CA ASN A 59 22.00 -12.26 11.99
C ASN A 59 22.78 -12.99 13.09
N GLY A 60 22.63 -14.31 13.13
CA GLY A 60 23.17 -15.14 14.21
C GLY A 60 22.46 -14.86 15.53
N THR A 61 23.18 -14.31 16.51
CA THR A 61 22.64 -13.95 17.83
C THR A 61 22.15 -12.51 17.92
N ILE A 62 22.28 -11.71 16.86
CA ILE A 62 21.96 -10.28 16.87
C ILE A 62 20.66 -10.07 16.10
N ALA A 63 19.63 -9.55 16.78
CA ALA A 63 18.39 -9.10 16.15
C ALA A 63 18.41 -7.58 15.94
N GLN A 64 17.98 -7.14 14.77
CA GLN A 64 17.79 -5.73 14.43
C GLN A 64 16.31 -5.46 14.15
N LEU A 65 15.78 -4.41 14.76
CA LEU A 65 14.44 -3.90 14.52
C LEU A 65 14.48 -2.68 13.61
N LYS A 66 13.55 -2.64 12.66
CA LYS A 66 13.23 -1.42 11.90
C LYS A 66 11.73 -1.34 11.68
N GLY A 67 11.14 -0.16 11.88
CA GLY A 67 9.73 0.06 11.56
C GLY A 67 9.07 1.06 12.49
N LEU A 68 7.80 0.82 12.78
CA LEU A 68 6.95 1.68 13.62
C LEU A 68 6.74 1.01 14.97
N VAL A 69 6.98 1.74 16.05
CA VAL A 69 6.76 1.25 17.42
C VAL A 69 5.54 1.90 18.08
N GLY A 70 4.84 2.75 17.33
CA GLY A 70 3.55 3.30 17.69
C GLY A 70 3.02 4.27 16.64
N PRO A 71 1.96 5.03 16.97
CA PRO A 71 1.30 5.95 16.04
C PRO A 71 2.19 7.05 15.44
N SER A 72 3.17 7.51 16.22
CA SER A 72 4.02 8.66 15.89
C SER A 72 5.51 8.38 16.08
N HIS A 73 5.91 7.12 16.29
CA HIS A 73 7.29 6.78 16.61
C HIS A 73 7.80 5.66 15.71
N ARG A 74 9.01 5.85 15.18
CA ARG A 74 9.75 4.86 14.38
C ARG A 74 11.02 4.43 15.10
N ILE A 75 11.46 3.21 14.83
CA ILE A 75 12.70 2.63 15.36
C ILE A 75 13.63 2.24 14.22
N GLU A 76 14.93 2.48 14.39
CA GLU A 76 15.97 2.04 13.47
C GLU A 76 17.28 1.67 14.20
N PRO A 77 18.10 0.76 13.65
CA PRO A 77 19.38 0.40 14.25
C PRO A 77 20.44 1.49 14.02
N LEU A 78 21.35 1.64 14.99
CA LEU A 78 22.53 2.51 14.92
C LEU A 78 23.82 1.68 14.78
N PRO A 79 24.18 1.24 13.57
CA PRO A 79 25.33 0.35 13.37
C PRO A 79 26.70 1.00 13.65
N ALA A 80 26.77 2.33 13.74
CA ALA A 80 28.00 3.10 13.93
C ALA A 80 28.37 3.38 15.40
N MET A 81 27.51 3.03 16.36
CA MET A 81 27.81 3.15 17.80
C MET A 81 28.52 1.89 18.32
N GLU A 82 29.38 2.06 19.33
CA GLU A 82 30.02 0.93 20.02
C GLU A 82 28.95 -0.06 20.49
N ARG A 83 29.19 -1.34 20.18
CA ARG A 83 28.31 -2.41 20.64
C ARG A 83 28.41 -2.49 22.16
N SER A 84 27.30 -2.75 22.82
CA SER A 84 27.32 -3.06 24.25
C SER A 84 28.20 -4.30 24.51
N ASP A 85 28.68 -4.46 25.74
CA ASP A 85 29.44 -5.64 26.18
C ASP A 85 28.69 -6.98 25.92
N SER A 86 27.37 -6.91 25.70
CA SER A 86 26.50 -8.04 25.35
C SER A 86 26.38 -8.33 23.84
N GLY A 87 26.99 -7.52 22.97
CA GLY A 87 26.95 -7.68 21.51
C GLY A 87 25.66 -7.17 20.84
N LEU A 88 24.75 -6.54 21.58
CA LEU A 88 23.52 -5.95 21.05
C LEU A 88 23.81 -4.68 20.23
N ILE A 89 23.09 -4.50 19.13
CA ILE A 89 23.10 -3.27 18.32
C ILE A 89 22.14 -2.27 18.94
N PRO A 90 22.59 -1.04 19.28
CA PRO A 90 21.69 -0.03 19.80
C PRO A 90 20.68 0.41 18.74
N HIS A 91 19.46 0.71 19.17
CA HIS A 91 18.39 1.28 18.35
C HIS A 91 18.10 2.70 18.81
N MET A 92 17.60 3.53 17.89
CA MET A 92 17.08 4.85 18.22
C MET A 92 15.61 4.93 17.84
N ILE A 93 14.82 5.49 18.74
CA ILE A 93 13.42 5.83 18.52
C ILE A 93 13.35 7.31 18.13
N TYR A 94 12.66 7.60 17.03
CA TYR A 94 12.43 8.95 16.55
C TYR A 94 10.93 9.22 16.49
N GLU A 95 10.56 10.43 16.86
CA GLU A 95 9.25 10.97 16.52
C GLU A 95 9.16 11.18 15.00
N ILE A 96 8.03 10.81 14.43
CA ILE A 96 7.71 11.00 13.02
C ILE A 96 7.11 12.39 12.89
N GLU A 97 7.72 13.22 12.05
CA GLU A 97 7.17 14.53 11.71
C GLU A 97 5.78 14.35 11.10
N GLN A 98 4.76 14.91 11.77
CA GLN A 98 3.40 14.93 11.26
C GLN A 98 3.17 16.23 10.51
N MET A 99 2.89 16.12 9.22
CA MET A 99 2.60 17.25 8.36
C MET A 99 1.12 17.62 8.47
N GLU A 100 0.82 18.93 8.45
CA GLU A 100 -0.56 19.39 8.34
C GLU A 100 -1.12 19.04 6.96
N MET A 101 -2.18 18.21 6.94
CA MET A 101 -2.83 17.75 5.72
C MET A 101 -3.94 18.73 5.28
N ASN A 102 -4.06 18.92 3.97
CA ASN A 102 -5.11 19.65 3.27
C ASN A 102 -5.33 18.97 1.91
N ASP A 103 -5.77 17.73 1.95
CA ASP A 103 -6.09 16.94 0.76
C ASP A 103 -7.46 17.32 0.15
N LYS A 104 -7.73 16.85 -1.06
CA LYS A 104 -9.03 16.83 -1.71
C LYS A 104 -9.42 15.42 -2.09
N ALA A 105 -10.59 14.98 -1.61
CA ALA A 105 -11.27 13.85 -2.24
C ALA A 105 -11.73 14.22 -3.66
N LEU A 106 -11.26 13.50 -4.69
CA LEU A 106 -11.72 13.73 -6.06
C LEU A 106 -12.94 12.89 -6.42
N SER A 107 -13.95 13.57 -6.97
CA SER A 107 -15.12 12.94 -7.58
C SER A 107 -14.85 12.53 -9.03
N PHE A 108 -15.51 11.48 -9.50
CA PHE A 108 -15.53 11.12 -10.93
C PHE A 108 -16.40 12.09 -11.73
N VAL A 109 -16.01 12.39 -12.98
CA VAL A 109 -16.77 13.27 -13.88
C VAL A 109 -17.89 12.48 -14.56
N GLU A 110 -19.08 13.08 -14.59
CA GLU A 110 -20.40 12.59 -15.01
C GLU A 110 -20.53 12.04 -16.45
N ASN A 111 -19.49 12.11 -17.27
CA ASN A 111 -19.60 11.88 -18.72
C ASN A 111 -19.43 10.43 -19.19
N GLU A 112 -19.13 9.48 -18.30
CA GLU A 112 -19.06 8.05 -18.66
C GLU A 112 -20.22 7.27 -18.04
N LYS A 113 -21.17 6.88 -18.89
CA LYS A 113 -22.37 6.10 -18.55
C LYS A 113 -22.04 4.64 -18.18
N TYR A 114 -21.25 4.42 -17.14
CA TYR A 114 -21.06 3.09 -16.57
C TYR A 114 -21.44 3.11 -15.09
N PRO A 115 -22.41 2.30 -14.65
CA PRO A 115 -22.74 2.25 -13.24
C PRO A 115 -21.51 1.72 -12.48
N VAL A 116 -21.03 2.51 -11.50
CA VAL A 116 -19.93 2.19 -10.56
C VAL A 116 -20.16 0.84 -9.86
N PHE A 117 -21.41 0.40 -9.82
CA PHE A 117 -21.83 -0.94 -9.44
C PHE A 117 -22.35 -1.66 -10.66
N SER A 118 -21.67 -2.73 -11.10
CA SER A 118 -22.33 -3.69 -11.97
C SER A 118 -23.45 -4.33 -11.17
N ALA A 119 -24.71 -3.97 -11.48
CA ALA A 119 -25.89 -4.43 -10.77
C ALA A 119 -26.16 -5.95 -10.90
N ARG A 120 -25.19 -6.75 -11.32
CA ARG A 120 -25.34 -8.18 -11.60
C ARG A 120 -24.03 -8.93 -11.36
N ASN A 121 -23.68 -9.17 -10.11
CA ASN A 121 -22.94 -10.36 -9.71
C ASN A 121 -23.40 -10.75 -8.30
N GLY A 122 -24.46 -11.57 -8.26
CA GLY A 122 -25.13 -12.03 -7.04
C GLY A 122 -24.32 -13.06 -6.26
N GLY A 123 -23.21 -12.64 -5.67
CA GLY A 123 -22.48 -13.38 -4.65
C GLY A 123 -22.91 -12.93 -3.25
N ARG A 124 -22.85 -13.83 -2.27
CA ARG A 124 -22.93 -13.44 -0.86
C ARG A 124 -21.64 -12.68 -0.53
N VAL A 125 -21.77 -11.47 0.03
CA VAL A 125 -20.62 -10.69 0.53
C VAL A 125 -19.82 -11.58 1.50
N PRO A 126 -18.51 -11.76 1.28
CA PRO A 126 -17.69 -12.57 2.19
C PRO A 126 -17.54 -11.88 3.55
N ASP A 127 -17.21 -12.64 4.59
CA ASP A 127 -16.98 -12.07 5.92
C ASP A 127 -15.69 -11.21 5.98
N GLU A 128 -14.78 -11.42 5.03
CA GLU A 128 -13.54 -10.67 4.85
C GLU A 128 -13.29 -10.43 3.35
N VAL A 129 -12.92 -9.20 3.01
CA VAL A 129 -12.49 -8.80 1.66
C VAL A 129 -11.00 -8.48 1.74
N VAL A 130 -10.20 -9.21 0.98
CA VAL A 130 -8.79 -8.89 0.76
C VAL A 130 -8.72 -7.83 -0.33
N VAL A 131 -8.02 -6.73 -0.08
CA VAL A 131 -7.84 -5.63 -1.05
C VAL A 131 -6.39 -5.62 -1.51
N GLU A 132 -6.19 -5.91 -2.78
CA GLU A 132 -4.90 -6.02 -3.43
C GLU A 132 -4.37 -4.66 -3.88
N VAL A 133 -3.27 -4.21 -3.28
CA VAL A 133 -2.66 -2.90 -3.55
C VAL A 133 -1.29 -3.08 -4.20
N PHE A 134 -1.15 -2.51 -5.39
CA PHE A 134 0.11 -2.44 -6.12
C PHE A 134 0.69 -1.02 -6.01
N PHE A 135 1.99 -0.91 -5.74
CA PHE A 135 2.62 0.39 -5.55
C PHE A 135 3.35 0.87 -6.81
N VAL A 136 3.26 2.15 -7.10
CA VAL A 136 4.14 2.82 -8.06
C VAL A 136 5.03 3.76 -7.26
N LEU A 137 6.34 3.72 -7.50
CA LEU A 137 7.30 4.58 -6.82
C LEU A 137 7.87 5.59 -7.81
N ASP A 138 7.83 6.86 -7.43
CA ASP A 138 8.53 7.89 -8.20
C ASP A 138 10.04 7.89 -7.89
N HIS A 139 10.80 8.63 -8.69
CA HIS A 139 12.24 8.67 -8.60
C HIS A 139 12.74 9.26 -7.27
N PRO A 140 12.21 10.40 -6.76
CA PRO A 140 12.57 10.90 -5.44
C PRO A 140 12.30 9.93 -4.28
N HIS A 141 11.23 9.14 -4.35
CA HIS A 141 10.92 8.10 -3.35
C HIS A 141 11.88 6.92 -3.46
N TYR A 142 11.98 6.32 -4.65
CA TYR A 142 12.74 5.08 -4.84
C TYR A 142 14.25 5.26 -4.62
N ARG A 143 14.83 6.41 -5.01
CA ARG A 143 16.29 6.66 -4.89
C ARG A 143 16.83 6.59 -3.45
N HIS A 144 15.96 6.68 -2.45
CA HIS A 144 16.34 6.54 -1.04
C HIS A 144 16.75 5.09 -0.71
N PHE A 145 16.13 4.11 -1.36
CA PHE A 145 16.34 2.70 -1.06
C PHE A 145 17.54 2.17 -1.85
N LYS A 146 18.32 1.28 -1.21
CA LYS A 146 19.50 0.68 -1.86
C LYS A 146 19.10 -0.25 -3.00
N ASN A 147 17.94 -0.89 -2.86
CA ASN A 147 17.40 -1.85 -3.80
C ASN A 147 15.88 -1.99 -3.57
N ILE A 148 15.21 -2.70 -4.47
CA ILE A 148 13.77 -2.91 -4.41
C ILE A 148 13.29 -3.75 -3.22
N LYS A 149 14.09 -4.67 -2.68
CA LYS A 149 13.69 -5.43 -1.48
C LYS A 149 13.56 -4.51 -0.27
N ASP A 150 14.48 -3.55 -0.12
CA ASP A 150 14.43 -2.54 0.95
C ASP A 150 13.17 -1.66 0.82
N ALA A 151 12.81 -1.26 -0.41
CA ALA A 151 11.60 -0.50 -0.68
C ALA A 151 10.33 -1.32 -0.42
N LEU A 152 10.27 -2.58 -0.85
CA LEU A 152 9.14 -3.48 -0.58
C LEU A 152 8.94 -3.72 0.91
N MET A 153 10.01 -3.92 1.68
CA MET A 153 9.92 -4.06 3.13
C MET A 153 9.36 -2.79 3.77
N TYR A 154 9.83 -1.61 3.35
CA TYR A 154 9.32 -0.33 3.83
C TYR A 154 7.83 -0.14 3.53
N ILE A 155 7.41 -0.42 2.28
CA ILE A 155 5.99 -0.39 1.86
C ILE A 155 5.15 -1.36 2.69
N CYS A 156 5.64 -2.58 2.93
CA CYS A 156 4.92 -3.57 3.72
C CYS A 156 4.73 -3.12 5.18
N ILE A 157 5.72 -2.45 5.78
CA ILE A 157 5.59 -1.84 7.11
C ILE A 157 4.53 -0.72 7.09
N MET A 158 4.57 0.19 6.11
CA MET A 158 3.56 1.25 5.97
C MET A 158 2.16 0.68 5.80
N MET A 159 2.00 -0.29 4.89
CA MET A 159 0.72 -0.90 4.57
C MET A 159 0.17 -1.71 5.73
N ASN A 160 1.03 -2.42 6.48
CA ASN A 160 0.59 -3.14 7.68
C ASN A 160 0.14 -2.17 8.78
N SER A 161 0.82 -1.03 8.93
CA SER A 161 0.37 0.05 9.82
C SER A 161 -1.00 0.57 9.43
N ALA A 162 -1.25 0.79 8.13
CA ALA A 162 -2.59 1.13 7.64
C ALA A 162 -3.59 0.03 7.99
N ASN A 163 -3.27 -1.24 7.74
CA ASN A 163 -4.13 -2.40 8.03
C ASN A 163 -4.58 -2.45 9.50
N LEU A 164 -3.71 -2.11 10.45
CA LEU A 164 -4.07 -2.01 11.88
C LEU A 164 -5.17 -0.97 12.17
N ARG A 165 -5.32 0.06 11.33
CA ARG A 165 -6.35 1.11 11.46
C ARG A 165 -7.68 0.72 10.81
N TYR A 166 -7.67 -0.30 9.94
CA TYR A 166 -8.90 -0.85 9.32
C TYR A 166 -9.59 -1.91 10.18
N ILE A 167 -9.05 -2.26 11.35
CA ILE A 167 -9.55 -3.36 12.20
C ILE A 167 -11.02 -3.20 12.64
N ASP A 168 -11.51 -1.96 12.74
CA ASP A 168 -12.90 -1.66 13.10
C ASP A 168 -13.90 -1.86 11.95
N VAL A 169 -13.42 -1.97 10.71
CA VAL A 169 -14.24 -2.33 9.55
C VAL A 169 -14.46 -3.84 9.58
N HIS A 170 -15.70 -4.29 9.75
CA HIS A 170 -15.97 -5.70 10.08
C HIS A 170 -17.10 -6.35 9.26
N ASN A 171 -17.90 -5.59 8.51
CA ASN A 171 -18.96 -6.11 7.64
C ASN A 171 -18.90 -5.56 6.21
N PRO A 172 -17.97 -6.03 5.36
CA PRO A 172 -17.00 -7.11 5.61
C PRO A 172 -15.74 -6.61 6.34
N ARG A 173 -14.98 -7.52 6.95
CA ARG A 173 -13.61 -7.21 7.39
C ARG A 173 -12.76 -6.80 6.19
N VAL A 174 -11.86 -5.84 6.37
CA VAL A 174 -10.91 -5.44 5.34
C VAL A 174 -9.54 -6.00 5.70
N LYS A 175 -8.92 -6.69 4.73
CA LYS A 175 -7.52 -7.10 4.81
C LYS A 175 -6.76 -6.51 3.64
N LEU A 176 -5.92 -5.53 3.90
CA LEU A 176 -5.05 -4.96 2.87
C LEU A 176 -3.93 -5.95 2.53
N MET A 177 -3.50 -6.00 1.28
CA MET A 177 -2.40 -6.85 0.84
C MET A 177 -1.54 -6.18 -0.24
N VAL A 178 -0.23 -6.18 -0.05
CA VAL A 178 0.74 -5.68 -1.04
C VAL A 178 0.95 -6.76 -2.09
N THR A 179 0.69 -6.46 -3.36
CA THR A 179 0.91 -7.39 -4.48
C THR A 179 2.19 -7.13 -5.26
N GLY A 180 2.81 -5.97 -5.09
CA GLY A 180 4.01 -5.62 -5.84
C GLY A 180 4.33 -4.14 -5.85
N ALA A 181 5.37 -3.80 -6.62
CA ALA A 181 5.77 -2.42 -6.86
C ALA A 181 6.38 -2.21 -8.26
N GLU A 182 6.17 -1.06 -8.87
CA GLU A 182 6.88 -0.61 -10.06
C GLU A 182 8.01 0.36 -9.68
N GLN A 183 9.20 0.09 -10.21
CA GLN A 183 10.34 1.00 -10.12
C GLN A 183 10.24 2.11 -11.16
N PRO A 184 10.74 3.32 -10.86
CA PRO A 184 10.72 4.42 -11.81
C PRO A 184 11.59 4.11 -13.03
N SER A 185 10.97 4.10 -14.20
CA SER A 185 11.66 4.04 -15.51
C SER A 185 11.22 5.15 -16.46
N GLY A 186 10.06 5.72 -16.17
CA GLY A 186 9.47 6.89 -16.78
C GLY A 186 8.40 7.39 -15.80
N GLU A 187 8.23 8.70 -15.71
CA GLU A 187 7.27 9.35 -14.79
C GLU A 187 6.17 10.05 -15.61
N GLU A 188 5.66 9.41 -16.66
CA GLU A 188 4.70 10.00 -17.60
C GLU A 188 3.35 10.35 -16.98
N TYR A 189 3.04 9.74 -15.83
CA TYR A 189 1.90 10.06 -14.99
C TYR A 189 2.11 11.33 -14.14
N VAL A 190 3.36 11.73 -13.87
CA VAL A 190 3.65 12.90 -13.02
C VAL A 190 3.30 14.19 -13.75
N ARG A 191 2.60 15.10 -13.06
CA ARG A 191 2.41 16.49 -13.48
C ARG A 191 2.98 17.38 -12.39
N GLY A 192 4.02 18.16 -12.72
CA GLY A 192 4.77 18.92 -11.71
C GLY A 192 6.18 19.27 -12.18
N THR A 193 7.10 19.45 -11.22
CA THR A 193 8.52 19.76 -11.47
C THR A 193 9.39 18.56 -11.13
N SER A 194 10.64 18.72 -10.66
CA SER A 194 11.44 17.64 -10.03
C SER A 194 11.18 17.51 -8.53
N GLU A 195 10.64 18.56 -7.90
CA GLU A 195 10.41 18.64 -6.45
C GLU A 195 8.93 18.68 -6.08
N LEU A 196 8.07 19.09 -7.01
CA LEU A 196 6.63 19.26 -6.78
C LEU A 196 5.83 18.28 -7.62
N LEU A 197 4.70 17.82 -7.06
CA LEU A 197 3.72 16.96 -7.73
C LEU A 197 2.33 17.60 -7.58
N ALA A 198 1.70 17.99 -8.69
CA ALA A 198 0.34 18.50 -8.69
C ALA A 198 -0.67 17.36 -8.54
N ASP A 199 -1.36 17.31 -7.40
CA ASP A 199 -2.21 16.22 -6.94
C ASP A 199 -3.19 15.71 -8.02
N SER A 200 -4.15 16.55 -8.38
CA SER A 200 -5.33 16.20 -9.15
C SER A 200 -5.00 15.87 -10.60
N ASP A 201 -4.02 16.58 -11.17
CA ASP A 201 -3.59 16.34 -12.55
C ASP A 201 -2.70 15.10 -12.65
N THR A 202 -1.87 14.84 -11.63
CA THR A 202 -1.13 13.59 -11.55
C THR A 202 -2.08 12.40 -11.36
N LEU A 203 -3.10 12.50 -10.51
CA LEU A 203 -4.05 11.41 -10.29
C LEU A 203 -4.83 11.03 -11.56
N LYS A 204 -5.25 12.02 -12.37
CA LYS A 204 -5.89 11.77 -13.67
C LYS A 204 -4.99 10.99 -14.62
N GLN A 205 -3.70 11.31 -14.65
CA GLN A 205 -2.74 10.66 -15.53
C GLN A 205 -2.31 9.29 -15.00
N LEU A 206 -2.18 9.15 -13.68
CA LEU A 206 -1.98 7.88 -13.01
C LEU A 206 -3.14 6.91 -13.30
N LYS A 207 -4.39 7.40 -13.36
CA LYS A 207 -5.55 6.60 -13.78
C LYS A 207 -5.35 5.96 -15.15
N ILE A 208 -4.96 6.77 -16.13
CA ILE A 208 -4.74 6.33 -17.52
C ILE A 208 -3.59 5.31 -17.55
N TYR A 209 -2.46 5.68 -16.96
CA TYR A 209 -1.27 4.85 -16.87
C TYR A 209 -1.53 3.48 -16.19
N ALA A 210 -2.21 3.49 -15.04
CA ALA A 210 -2.56 2.27 -14.32
C ALA A 210 -3.57 1.42 -15.08
N GLY A 211 -4.51 2.04 -15.79
CA GLY A 211 -5.44 1.35 -16.68
C GLY A 211 -4.74 0.60 -17.81
N GLU A 212 -3.78 1.25 -18.48
CA GLU A 212 -2.98 0.66 -19.56
C GLU A 212 -2.07 -0.47 -19.06
N LYS A 213 -1.54 -0.34 -17.84
CA LYS A 213 -0.64 -1.34 -17.20
C LYS A 213 -1.35 -2.36 -16.32
N LYS A 214 -2.67 -2.34 -16.21
CA LYS A 214 -3.44 -3.14 -15.23
C LYS A 214 -3.06 -4.63 -15.24
N SER A 215 -2.95 -5.22 -16.42
CA SER A 215 -2.55 -6.63 -16.58
C SER A 215 -1.09 -6.87 -16.20
N GLN A 216 -0.19 -5.94 -16.52
CA GLN A 216 1.22 -6.01 -16.15
C GLN A 216 1.40 -5.91 -14.64
N PHE A 217 0.57 -5.12 -13.94
CA PHE A 217 0.54 -5.04 -12.47
C PHE A 217 -0.08 -6.28 -11.81
N GLY A 218 -0.61 -7.23 -12.57
CA GLY A 218 -1.28 -8.42 -12.02
C GLY A 218 -2.74 -8.20 -11.64
N ASN A 219 -3.40 -7.18 -12.22
CA ASN A 219 -4.79 -6.81 -12.00
C ASN A 219 -5.13 -6.49 -10.52
N PRO A 220 -4.38 -5.59 -9.85
CA PRO A 220 -4.68 -5.20 -8.47
C PRO A 220 -6.02 -4.47 -8.36
N ASP A 221 -6.58 -4.46 -7.15
CA ASP A 221 -7.81 -3.73 -6.82
C ASP A 221 -7.58 -2.22 -6.71
N ILE A 222 -6.36 -1.83 -6.32
CA ILE A 222 -5.89 -0.44 -6.17
C ILE A 222 -4.44 -0.32 -6.65
N VAL A 223 -4.13 0.77 -7.33
CA VAL A 223 -2.75 1.22 -7.57
C VAL A 223 -2.49 2.48 -6.75
N PHE A 224 -1.42 2.47 -5.96
CA PHE A 224 -1.05 3.58 -5.10
C PHE A 224 0.31 4.16 -5.52
N LEU A 225 0.36 5.47 -5.83
CA LEU A 225 1.63 6.16 -6.06
C LEU A 225 2.18 6.72 -4.75
N LEU A 226 3.33 6.22 -4.31
CA LEU A 226 4.12 6.85 -3.24
C LEU A 226 5.12 7.81 -3.86
N SER A 227 5.03 9.08 -3.47
CA SER A 227 5.87 10.15 -4.01
C SER A 227 6.79 10.73 -2.96
N GLY A 228 8.06 10.91 -3.32
CA GLY A 228 9.04 11.64 -2.51
C GLY A 228 9.09 13.13 -2.81
N ARG A 229 8.11 13.66 -3.56
CA ARG A 229 7.97 15.08 -3.95
C ARG A 229 6.96 15.75 -3.03
N ASP A 230 7.08 17.07 -2.87
CA ASP A 230 6.05 17.85 -2.18
C ASP A 230 4.77 17.83 -3.03
N VAL A 231 3.70 17.24 -2.51
CA VAL A 231 2.40 17.20 -3.20
C VAL A 231 1.70 18.53 -2.98
N ILE A 232 1.31 19.15 -4.09
CA ILE A 232 0.65 20.46 -4.11
C ILE A 232 -0.78 20.34 -4.61
N THR A 233 -1.68 21.07 -3.96
CA THR A 233 -3.08 21.18 -4.35
C THR A 233 -3.42 22.62 -4.73
N GLU A 234 -4.24 22.82 -5.76
CA GLU A 234 -4.67 24.18 -6.16
C GLU A 234 -5.96 24.58 -5.42
N SER A 235 -5.88 25.48 -4.44
CA SER A 235 -7.06 26.02 -3.75
C SER A 235 -7.28 27.49 -4.11
N LYS A 236 -8.44 27.81 -4.70
CA LYS A 236 -8.85 29.19 -5.06
C LYS A 236 -7.80 29.94 -5.92
N GLY A 237 -7.17 29.25 -6.87
CA GLY A 237 -6.15 29.83 -7.76
C GLY A 237 -4.78 30.02 -7.12
N LYS A 238 -4.52 29.41 -5.95
CA LYS A 238 -3.21 29.38 -5.29
C LYS A 238 -2.79 27.94 -5.03
N TRP A 239 -1.51 27.67 -5.21
CA TRP A 239 -0.91 26.39 -4.83
C TRP A 239 -0.69 26.34 -3.32
N ASP A 240 -1.16 25.27 -2.71
CA ASP A 240 -0.97 24.93 -1.31
C ASP A 240 -0.16 23.64 -1.22
N LYS A 241 0.88 23.63 -0.37
CA LYS A 241 1.77 22.47 -0.15
C LYS A 241 1.19 21.44 0.82
N ASN A 242 0.04 21.72 1.41
CA ASN A 242 -0.60 20.79 2.33
C ASN A 242 -1.40 19.69 1.59
N GLY A 243 -1.32 19.60 0.26
CA GLY A 243 -2.06 18.64 -0.56
C GLY A 243 -1.59 17.19 -0.46
N LEU A 244 -1.12 16.71 0.70
CA LEU A 244 -0.30 15.51 0.91
C LEU A 244 -0.76 14.22 0.21
N GLY A 245 -2.01 14.10 -0.22
CA GLY A 245 -2.53 12.95 -0.94
C GLY A 245 -3.47 13.37 -2.06
N VAL A 246 -4.11 12.39 -2.70
CA VAL A 246 -5.41 12.55 -3.38
C VAL A 246 -5.90 11.16 -3.79
N GLY A 247 -7.18 10.91 -3.54
CA GLY A 247 -7.83 9.64 -3.80
C GLY A 247 -9.16 9.80 -4.52
N TYR A 248 -9.49 8.80 -5.31
CA TYR A 248 -10.73 8.69 -6.04
C TYR A 248 -11.81 7.98 -5.20
N VAL A 249 -12.84 8.70 -4.76
CA VAL A 249 -13.82 8.13 -3.81
C VAL A 249 -14.56 6.94 -4.41
N SER A 250 -14.57 5.81 -3.69
CA SER A 250 -15.18 4.54 -4.15
C SER A 250 -14.56 3.95 -5.42
N GLY A 251 -13.30 4.27 -5.71
CA GLY A 251 -12.57 3.83 -6.90
C GLY A 251 -12.17 2.35 -6.95
N VAL A 252 -12.19 1.64 -5.82
CA VAL A 252 -11.75 0.22 -5.73
C VAL A 252 -12.40 -0.67 -6.81
N CYS A 253 -11.61 -1.50 -7.48
CA CYS A 253 -12.07 -2.41 -8.54
C CYS A 253 -12.84 -1.75 -9.70
N SER A 254 -12.55 -0.48 -10.00
CA SER A 254 -13.12 0.24 -11.15
C SER A 254 -12.03 0.72 -12.10
N GLU A 255 -12.34 1.63 -13.02
CA GLU A 255 -11.32 2.37 -13.79
C GLU A 255 -10.64 3.49 -12.96
N TYR A 256 -11.23 3.88 -11.82
CA TYR A 256 -10.73 4.93 -10.94
C TYR A 256 -9.98 4.39 -9.70
N PHE A 257 -9.39 3.21 -9.85
CA PHE A 257 -8.74 2.42 -8.81
C PHE A 257 -7.36 2.96 -8.40
N VAL A 258 -7.19 4.28 -8.35
CA VAL A 258 -5.91 4.92 -8.09
C VAL A 258 -5.98 5.95 -6.96
N ALA A 259 -4.88 6.07 -6.23
CA ALA A 259 -4.61 7.11 -5.24
C ALA A 259 -3.11 7.45 -5.25
N LEU A 260 -2.75 8.59 -4.68
CA LEU A 260 -1.35 8.97 -4.47
C LEU A 260 -1.16 9.64 -3.11
N GLY A 261 0.05 9.55 -2.56
CA GLY A 261 0.43 10.19 -1.31
C GLY A 261 1.89 10.56 -1.25
N GLU A 262 2.17 11.70 -0.60
CA GLU A 262 3.50 12.15 -0.21
C GLU A 262 4.05 11.27 0.91
N ASP A 263 5.31 10.90 0.79
CA ASP A 263 6.09 10.27 1.85
C ASP A 263 7.54 10.72 1.77
N LYS A 264 8.11 11.12 2.91
CA LYS A 264 9.58 11.27 3.04
C LYS A 264 10.15 9.87 3.23
N PRO A 265 10.77 9.25 2.19
CA PRO A 265 11.13 7.84 2.24
C PRO A 265 12.12 7.55 3.38
N GLY A 266 11.86 6.46 4.09
CA GLY A 266 12.63 6.05 5.27
C GLY A 266 12.14 6.65 6.60
N LEU A 267 11.26 7.67 6.55
CA LEU A 267 10.76 8.36 7.74
C LEU A 267 9.31 8.00 8.10
N TYR A 268 8.58 7.31 7.22
CA TYR A 268 7.19 6.90 7.40
C TYR A 268 6.21 8.08 7.57
N THR A 269 6.52 9.27 7.04
CA THR A 269 5.66 10.45 7.19
C THR A 269 4.34 10.31 6.42
N GLY A 270 4.34 9.55 5.33
CA GLY A 270 3.14 9.29 4.52
C GLY A 270 2.21 8.22 5.07
N MET A 271 2.43 7.70 6.28
CA MET A 271 1.68 6.54 6.80
C MET A 271 0.18 6.85 7.00
N ILE A 272 -0.14 8.01 7.60
CA ILE A 272 -1.53 8.44 7.77
C ILE A 272 -2.15 8.81 6.42
N THR A 273 -1.42 9.51 5.57
CA THR A 273 -1.84 9.84 4.20
C THR A 273 -2.23 8.58 3.43
N LEU A 274 -1.36 7.55 3.40
CA LEU A 274 -1.67 6.26 2.77
C LEU A 274 -2.97 5.67 3.32
N THR A 275 -3.16 5.68 4.64
CA THR A 275 -4.38 5.18 5.29
C THR A 275 -5.62 5.98 4.88
N HIS A 276 -5.50 7.30 4.82
CA HIS A 276 -6.56 8.23 4.45
C HIS A 276 -6.99 8.04 2.99
N GLU A 277 -6.02 8.04 2.08
CA GLU A 277 -6.29 7.95 0.65
C GLU A 277 -6.83 6.57 0.25
N LEU A 278 -6.36 5.50 0.88
CA LEU A 278 -6.97 4.18 0.69
C LEU A 278 -8.42 4.17 1.16
N ALA A 279 -8.77 4.88 2.23
CA ALA A 279 -10.13 4.96 2.72
C ALA A 279 -11.04 5.71 1.74
N HIS A 280 -10.54 6.75 1.06
CA HIS A 280 -11.23 7.35 -0.07
C HIS A 280 -11.52 6.32 -1.17
N VAL A 281 -10.50 5.60 -1.64
CA VAL A 281 -10.67 4.59 -2.70
C VAL A 281 -11.65 3.48 -2.29
N LEU A 282 -11.69 3.13 -1.01
CA LEU A 282 -12.59 2.14 -0.43
C LEU A 282 -14.00 2.67 -0.14
N GLY A 283 -14.22 3.98 -0.17
CA GLY A 283 -15.55 4.58 -0.17
C GLY A 283 -15.80 5.68 0.86
N ALA A 284 -14.89 5.96 1.78
CA ALA A 284 -15.10 7.03 2.75
C ALA A 284 -15.00 8.40 2.06
N VAL A 285 -15.95 9.31 2.33
CA VAL A 285 -15.70 10.75 2.18
C VAL A 285 -15.17 11.32 3.49
N HIS A 286 -14.78 12.59 3.50
CA HIS A 286 -14.37 13.26 4.73
C HIS A 286 -15.47 13.27 5.78
N ASP A 287 -15.08 13.26 7.06
CA ASP A 287 -16.04 13.43 8.15
C ASP A 287 -16.75 14.78 8.05
N GLY A 288 -18.07 14.78 8.22
CA GLY A 288 -18.94 15.94 8.07
C GLY A 288 -19.52 16.11 6.66
N GLU A 289 -19.01 15.39 5.66
CA GLU A 289 -19.51 15.49 4.28
C GLU A 289 -20.80 14.69 4.02
N GLY A 290 -21.52 15.09 2.98
CA GLY A 290 -22.73 14.42 2.53
C GLY A 290 -22.51 13.07 1.83
N PRO A 291 -23.58 12.35 1.49
CA PRO A 291 -23.53 11.22 0.56
C PRO A 291 -22.77 11.56 -0.73
N TYR A 292 -21.91 10.64 -1.18
CA TYR A 292 -21.23 10.75 -2.46
C TYR A 292 -22.21 10.43 -3.60
N SER A 293 -22.49 11.42 -4.45
CA SER A 293 -23.56 11.34 -5.46
C SER A 293 -23.38 10.24 -6.51
N GLN A 294 -22.14 9.86 -6.79
CA GLN A 294 -21.83 8.80 -7.77
C GLN A 294 -22.12 7.38 -7.22
N VAL A 295 -22.36 7.25 -5.92
CA VAL A 295 -22.75 5.99 -5.29
C VAL A 295 -24.19 6.09 -4.80
N SER A 296 -25.09 5.40 -5.51
CA SER A 296 -26.50 5.34 -5.10
C SER A 296 -26.62 4.80 -3.66
N GLY A 297 -27.31 5.54 -2.81
CA GLY A 297 -27.53 5.20 -1.40
C GLY A 297 -26.30 5.35 -0.49
N HIS A 298 -25.24 6.05 -0.94
CA HIS A 298 -24.05 6.28 -0.13
C HIS A 298 -24.43 6.87 1.25
N PRO A 299 -23.90 6.33 2.36
CA PRO A 299 -24.27 6.82 3.69
C PRO A 299 -23.84 8.27 3.95
N GLY A 300 -22.69 8.68 3.40
CA GLY A 300 -22.04 9.95 3.76
C GLY A 300 -21.52 9.96 5.19
N ALA A 301 -21.03 11.11 5.65
CA ALA A 301 -20.41 11.28 6.96
C ALA A 301 -20.93 12.50 7.76
N LYS A 302 -22.06 13.10 7.39
CA LYS A 302 -22.65 14.25 8.11
C LYS A 302 -22.86 14.04 9.62
N ALA A 303 -23.02 12.78 10.05
CA ALA A 303 -23.23 12.44 11.44
C ALA A 303 -21.92 12.39 12.27
N CYS A 304 -20.76 12.40 11.62
CA CYS A 304 -19.44 12.39 12.24
C CYS A 304 -18.79 13.75 11.99
N PRO A 305 -18.73 14.66 12.99
CA PRO A 305 -18.13 15.98 12.82
C PRO A 305 -16.66 15.93 12.38
N TRP A 306 -16.29 16.80 11.43
CA TRP A 306 -14.89 17.00 11.02
C TRP A 306 -13.95 17.24 12.21
N ASP A 307 -14.40 18.04 13.18
CA ASP A 307 -13.60 18.42 14.35
C ASP A 307 -13.39 17.29 15.36
N ASP A 308 -14.02 16.12 15.18
CA ASP A 308 -13.72 14.96 16.03
C ASP A 308 -12.34 14.36 15.74
N GLY A 309 -11.76 14.67 14.57
CA GLY A 309 -10.35 14.38 14.30
C GLY A 309 -10.00 12.92 14.09
N PHE A 310 -10.94 12.12 13.59
CA PHE A 310 -10.67 10.77 13.11
C PHE A 310 -9.79 10.80 11.84
N VAL A 311 -9.37 9.63 11.34
CA VAL A 311 -8.46 9.52 10.17
C VAL A 311 -8.97 10.31 8.95
N MET A 312 -10.28 10.38 8.71
CA MET A 312 -10.87 11.12 7.58
C MET A 312 -11.03 12.64 7.83
N SER A 313 -10.28 13.18 8.78
CA SER A 313 -10.15 14.61 9.09
C SER A 313 -8.68 14.99 9.23
N TYR A 314 -8.32 16.21 8.85
CA TYR A 314 -6.96 16.74 9.05
C TYR A 314 -6.70 17.21 10.48
N VAL A 315 -7.73 17.21 11.32
CA VAL A 315 -7.64 17.66 12.70
C VAL A 315 -7.03 16.55 13.56
N ASN A 316 -5.72 16.59 13.78
CA ASN A 316 -5.10 15.70 14.74
C ASN A 316 -5.14 16.30 16.16
N LYS A 317 -6.02 15.76 17.01
CA LYS A 317 -6.18 16.19 18.41
C LYS A 317 -5.68 15.16 19.41
N ASP A 318 -5.90 13.89 19.12
CA ASP A 318 -5.70 12.78 20.05
C ASP A 318 -5.68 11.43 19.29
N ALA A 319 -5.72 10.33 20.05
CA ALA A 319 -5.68 8.97 19.51
C ALA A 319 -6.79 8.63 18.50
N ARG A 320 -7.88 9.42 18.41
CA ARG A 320 -8.92 9.26 17.38
C ARG A 320 -8.35 9.36 15.97
N HIS A 321 -7.28 10.12 15.77
CA HIS A 321 -6.63 10.24 14.46
C HIS A 321 -5.93 8.94 14.00
N GLN A 322 -6.00 7.88 14.80
CA GLN A 322 -5.48 6.54 14.48
C GLN A 322 -6.60 5.54 14.12
N ILE A 323 -7.86 5.95 14.22
CA ILE A 323 -9.02 5.09 13.94
C ILE A 323 -10.02 5.82 13.03
N PHE A 324 -10.84 5.04 12.35
CA PHE A 324 -11.90 5.59 11.50
C PHE A 324 -13.13 5.96 12.33
N SER A 325 -13.85 7.00 11.89
CA SER A 325 -15.14 7.32 12.48
C SER A 325 -16.16 6.21 12.16
N PRO A 326 -17.23 6.06 12.95
CA PRO A 326 -18.33 5.14 12.62
C PRO A 326 -18.96 5.43 11.24
N CYS A 327 -18.85 6.67 10.74
CA CYS A 327 -19.32 7.02 9.41
C CYS A 327 -18.39 6.49 8.32
N SER A 328 -17.07 6.69 8.47
CA SER A 328 -16.08 6.14 7.52
C SER A 328 -16.17 4.62 7.44
N VAL A 329 -16.29 3.93 8.59
CA VAL A 329 -16.49 2.47 8.65
C VAL A 329 -17.72 2.06 7.85
N ARG A 330 -18.89 2.68 8.12
CA ARG A 330 -20.14 2.36 7.42
C ARG A 330 -20.07 2.58 5.91
N GLN A 331 -19.33 3.59 5.46
CA GLN A 331 -19.17 3.88 4.03
C GLN A 331 -18.30 2.85 3.33
N ILE A 332 -17.18 2.46 3.94
CA ILE A 332 -16.30 1.39 3.44
C ILE A 332 -17.08 0.07 3.34
N GLU A 333 -17.79 -0.31 4.41
CA GLU A 333 -18.67 -1.49 4.44
C GLU A 333 -19.74 -1.44 3.34
N TYR A 334 -20.37 -0.28 3.17
CA TYR A 334 -21.40 -0.06 2.16
C TYR A 334 -20.88 -0.29 0.75
N VAL A 335 -19.70 0.26 0.43
CA VAL A 335 -19.10 0.19 -0.90
C VAL A 335 -18.59 -1.22 -1.17
N LEU A 336 -17.78 -1.80 -0.28
CA LEU A 336 -17.23 -3.15 -0.47
C LEU A 336 -18.32 -4.22 -0.55
N GLY A 337 -19.37 -4.11 0.26
CA GLY A 337 -20.54 -5.01 0.20
C GLY A 337 -21.30 -4.97 -1.12
N ARG A 338 -21.03 -4.02 -2.02
CA ARG A 338 -21.71 -3.85 -3.32
C ARG A 338 -20.81 -4.00 -4.54
N LYS A 339 -19.50 -4.15 -4.39
CA LYS A 339 -18.57 -4.27 -5.52
C LYS A 339 -18.75 -5.58 -6.31
N GLY A 340 -19.14 -6.65 -5.62
CA GLY A 340 -19.45 -7.95 -6.22
C GLY A 340 -18.23 -8.87 -6.40
N GLN A 341 -18.49 -10.10 -6.84
CA GLN A 341 -17.53 -11.21 -6.81
C GLN A 341 -16.16 -10.89 -7.43
N GLN A 342 -16.12 -10.21 -8.58
CA GLN A 342 -14.87 -9.86 -9.27
C GLN A 342 -13.91 -9.00 -8.44
N CYS A 343 -14.44 -8.23 -7.48
CA CYS A 343 -13.65 -7.41 -6.56
C CYS A 343 -13.33 -8.13 -5.24
N TRP A 344 -14.01 -9.24 -4.96
CA TRP A 344 -13.79 -10.03 -3.75
C TRP A 344 -12.84 -11.21 -4.01
N ASP A 345 -12.68 -11.61 -5.26
CA ASP A 345 -11.74 -12.64 -5.68
C ASP A 345 -10.30 -12.12 -5.60
N VAL A 346 -9.43 -12.89 -4.93
CA VAL A 346 -8.00 -12.54 -4.79
C VAL A 346 -7.24 -12.98 -6.05
N ALA A 347 -6.72 -12.04 -6.83
CA ALA A 347 -6.04 -12.33 -8.09
C ALA A 347 -4.62 -12.88 -7.88
N SER A 348 -3.92 -12.51 -6.81
CA SER A 348 -2.57 -13.01 -6.50
C SER A 348 -2.53 -14.41 -5.88
N GLY A 349 -3.69 -14.96 -5.49
CA GLY A 349 -3.82 -16.29 -4.91
C GLY A 349 -3.93 -17.39 -5.97
N GLY A 350 -2.87 -17.66 -6.75
CA GLY A 350 -3.08 -18.53 -7.91
C GLY A 350 -1.91 -19.03 -8.73
N TYR A 351 -0.78 -19.40 -8.12
CA TYR A 351 -0.01 -20.57 -8.59
C TYR A 351 0.60 -21.24 -7.36
N ASN A 352 0.14 -22.45 -7.01
CA ASN A 352 1.03 -23.42 -6.35
C ASN A 352 2.30 -23.41 -7.19
N MET A 353 3.42 -22.99 -6.62
CA MET A 353 4.70 -23.17 -7.27
C MET A 353 4.88 -24.67 -7.46
N SER A 354 4.58 -25.13 -8.67
CA SER A 354 5.44 -26.13 -9.29
C SER A 354 6.84 -25.58 -9.11
N THR A 355 7.68 -26.27 -8.35
CA THR A 355 9.10 -25.97 -8.08
C THR A 355 9.96 -26.02 -9.34
N GLN A 356 9.36 -25.78 -10.51
CA GLN A 356 9.98 -25.87 -11.81
C GLN A 356 10.25 -24.46 -12.34
N TYR A 357 11.39 -23.91 -11.93
CA TYR A 357 11.96 -22.73 -12.57
C TYR A 357 12.45 -23.08 -13.99
N PRO A 358 12.70 -22.10 -14.87
CA PRO A 358 13.37 -22.32 -16.17
C PRO A 358 14.75 -22.99 -16.05
N GLY A 359 15.34 -23.00 -14.85
CA GLY A 359 16.54 -23.76 -14.50
C GLY A 359 16.30 -25.21 -14.07
N ASN A 360 15.06 -25.70 -14.09
CA ASN A 360 14.74 -27.09 -13.79
C ASN A 360 15.25 -27.99 -14.93
N LYS A 361 16.02 -29.02 -14.56
CA LYS A 361 16.62 -29.99 -15.48
C LYS A 361 15.59 -30.63 -16.42
N ASP A 362 14.37 -30.90 -15.95
CA ASP A 362 13.31 -31.48 -16.79
C ASP A 362 12.84 -30.53 -17.92
N ILE A 363 12.79 -29.22 -17.63
CA ILE A 363 12.42 -28.18 -18.61
C ILE A 363 13.58 -27.93 -19.56
N ILE A 364 14.82 -27.87 -19.04
CA ILE A 364 16.03 -27.75 -19.86
C ILE A 364 16.15 -28.93 -20.81
N ASP A 365 15.95 -30.16 -20.33
CA ASP A 365 15.99 -31.36 -21.16
C ASP A 365 14.88 -31.38 -22.21
N ALA A 366 13.69 -30.88 -21.89
CA ALA A 366 12.59 -30.74 -22.85
C ALA A 366 12.89 -29.70 -23.94
N ILE A 367 13.46 -28.54 -23.56
CA ILE A 367 13.89 -27.50 -24.51
C ILE A 367 15.03 -28.03 -25.38
N CYS A 368 16.04 -28.66 -24.79
CA CYS A 368 17.18 -29.23 -25.51
C CYS A 368 16.75 -30.31 -26.51
N LYS A 369 15.81 -31.20 -26.14
CA LYS A 369 15.24 -32.20 -27.07
C LYS A 369 14.43 -31.58 -28.21
N THR A 370 13.78 -30.45 -27.94
CA THR A 370 12.99 -29.72 -28.95
C THR A 370 13.90 -28.98 -29.95
N VAL A 371 14.98 -28.37 -29.46
CA VAL A 371 15.92 -27.58 -30.29
C VAL A 371 16.94 -28.48 -31.01
N TYR A 372 17.32 -29.61 -30.41
CA TYR A 372 18.31 -30.54 -30.95
C TYR A 372 17.77 -31.99 -30.97
N PRO A 373 16.79 -32.31 -31.84
CA PRO A 373 16.10 -33.60 -31.84
C PRO A 373 17.00 -34.81 -32.16
N ASP A 374 18.14 -34.59 -32.84
CA ASP A 374 19.05 -35.66 -33.29
C ASP A 374 20.28 -35.89 -32.38
N LYS A 375 20.38 -35.17 -31.24
CA LYS A 375 21.49 -35.37 -30.29
C LYS A 375 21.02 -36.20 -29.09
N GLN A 376 21.58 -37.40 -28.93
CA GLN A 376 21.44 -38.15 -27.68
C GLN A 376 22.19 -37.43 -26.55
N VAL A 377 21.49 -37.16 -25.46
CA VAL A 377 22.10 -36.66 -24.22
C VAL A 377 22.81 -37.84 -23.57
N GLU A 378 24.14 -37.86 -23.63
CA GLU A 378 24.94 -38.80 -22.85
C GLU A 378 24.76 -38.48 -21.37
N SER A 379 24.21 -39.42 -20.60
CA SER A 379 24.18 -39.33 -19.15
C SER A 379 25.57 -39.61 -18.60
N GLU A 380 26.26 -38.59 -18.10
CA GLU A 380 27.43 -38.82 -17.25
C GLU A 380 27.01 -39.47 -15.93
N MET A 381 27.86 -40.39 -15.48
CA MET A 381 27.66 -41.38 -14.43
C MET A 381 27.92 -40.83 -13.02
#